data_AF-A0A3P3Z5W8-F1
#
_entry.id   AF-A0A3P3Z5W8-F1
#
_cell.length_a   1.000
_cell.length_b   1.000
_cell.length_c   1.000
_cell.angle_alpha   90.00
_cell.angle_beta   90.00
_cell.angle_gamma   90.00
#
_symmetry.space_group_name_H-M   'P 1'
#
loop_
_entity.id
_entity.type
_entity.pdbx_description
1 polymer ?
#
loop_
_entity_poly.entity_id
_entity_poly.type
_entity_poly.pdbx_seq_one_letter_code
_entity_poly.pdbx_strand_id
1 'polypeptide(L)'
;MQWPEVPPGLAAPYTAPLSSAPSPLFGVIIPGYPVQTNVSLVDTGRWTVNLGVAPESFVVFLTMSEPLPPGHGIGLFLAREDTMSFQYVGALTQQQASCIVKVSAIFLNTSEPTRVVLGLALEREEELQNLGLTQEQALQQSQVATKVAIAERILEDLYGFVVSYARTITLGVGSGTSGISSIEPGDYVVMPASFVDKWRARLQTKIAKDNAFLA
;
A
#
# COMPACT_ATOMS: atom_id res chain seq x y z
N MET A 1 75.04 -8.97 -27.42
CA MET A 1 73.57 -8.92 -27.66
C MET A 1 73.02 -7.84 -26.75
N GLN A 2 72.77 -6.66 -27.32
CA GLN A 2 72.33 -5.47 -26.60
C GLN A 2 70.81 -5.40 -26.61
N TRP A 3 70.21 -5.26 -25.42
CA TRP A 3 68.80 -4.90 -25.23
C TRP A 3 68.61 -3.43 -25.62
N PRO A 4 67.50 -3.04 -26.30
CA PRO A 4 67.25 -1.65 -26.60
C PRO A 4 66.77 -0.88 -25.37
N GLU A 5 67.39 0.28 -25.19
CA GLU A 5 67.09 1.33 -24.21
C GLU A 5 65.74 1.99 -24.54
N VAL A 6 64.87 2.11 -23.54
CA VAL A 6 63.57 2.79 -23.65
C VAL A 6 63.76 4.29 -23.38
N PRO A 7 63.28 5.20 -24.24
CA PRO A 7 63.50 6.64 -24.10
C PRO A 7 62.76 7.25 -22.89
N PRO A 8 63.29 8.33 -22.29
CA PRO A 8 62.70 8.97 -21.13
C PRO A 8 61.62 9.97 -21.56
N GLY A 9 60.44 9.89 -20.94
CA GLY A 9 59.44 10.96 -21.05
C GLY A 9 58.08 10.47 -21.49
N LEU A 10 57.30 9.96 -20.54
CA LEU A 10 55.87 10.21 -20.36
C LEU A 10 55.40 9.32 -19.21
N ALA A 11 55.81 9.67 -17.99
CA ALA A 11 55.06 9.28 -16.80
C ALA A 11 53.74 10.07 -16.86
N ALA A 12 52.76 9.53 -17.58
CA ALA A 12 51.38 9.96 -17.40
C ALA A 12 50.92 9.38 -16.06
N PRO A 13 50.58 10.20 -15.05
CA PRO A 13 49.84 9.68 -13.92
C PRO A 13 48.49 9.22 -14.47
N TYR A 14 48.25 7.90 -14.46
CA TYR A 14 46.88 7.40 -14.44
C TYR A 14 46.29 7.84 -13.10
N THR A 15 45.87 9.11 -13.02
CA THR A 15 44.93 9.57 -12.02
C THR A 15 43.62 8.90 -12.38
N ALA A 16 43.37 7.72 -11.79
CA ALA A 16 42.02 7.23 -11.67
C ALA A 16 41.18 8.38 -11.08
N PRO A 17 40.01 8.73 -11.64
CA PRO A 17 39.12 9.62 -10.94
C PRO A 17 38.74 8.90 -9.65
N LEU A 18 39.30 9.34 -8.52
CA LEU A 18 38.69 9.17 -7.22
C LEU A 18 37.40 9.98 -7.26
N SER A 19 36.38 9.44 -7.93
CA SER A 19 35.02 9.86 -7.70
C SER A 19 34.65 9.32 -6.32
N SER A 20 35.11 10.01 -5.28
CA SER A 20 34.51 9.95 -3.95
C SER A 20 33.13 10.59 -4.05
N ALA A 21 32.23 9.96 -4.82
CA ALA A 21 30.83 10.24 -4.66
C ALA A 21 30.54 9.88 -3.18
N PRO A 22 29.99 10.82 -2.39
CA PRO A 22 29.62 10.50 -1.02
C PRO A 22 28.73 9.26 -1.06
N SER A 23 29.06 8.25 -0.25
CA SER A 23 28.30 7.02 -0.18
C SER A 23 26.84 7.39 0.10
N PRO A 24 25.88 6.94 -0.73
CA PRO A 24 24.50 7.39 -0.60
C PRO A 24 23.96 6.92 0.74
N LEU A 25 23.49 7.81 1.60
CA LEU A 25 23.01 7.48 2.95
C LEU A 25 21.73 6.61 2.91
N PHE A 26 20.94 6.75 1.86
CA PHE A 26 19.63 6.12 1.71
C PHE A 26 19.48 5.50 0.32
N GLY A 27 18.70 4.43 0.26
CA GLY A 27 18.22 3.84 -0.98
C GLY A 27 16.71 3.69 -0.98
N VAL A 28 16.10 3.90 -2.14
CA VAL A 28 14.68 3.68 -2.38
C VAL A 28 14.50 2.65 -3.50
N ILE A 29 13.63 1.66 -3.27
CA ILE A 29 13.28 0.65 -4.25
C ILE A 29 11.81 0.81 -4.60
N ILE A 30 11.54 1.15 -5.85
CA ILE A 30 10.19 1.10 -6.41
C ILE A 30 10.09 -0.21 -7.21
N PRO A 31 9.11 -1.09 -6.92
CA PRO A 31 8.94 -2.33 -7.69
C PRO A 31 8.88 -2.05 -9.19
N GLY A 32 9.73 -2.76 -9.96
CA GLY A 32 9.83 -2.58 -11.41
C GLY A 32 10.81 -1.51 -11.89
N TYR A 33 11.46 -0.76 -10.98
CA TYR A 33 12.46 0.25 -11.31
C TYR A 33 13.83 -0.06 -10.66
N PRO A 34 14.93 0.48 -11.22
CA PRO A 34 16.23 0.44 -10.56
C PRO A 34 16.20 1.13 -9.19
N VAL A 35 17.11 0.71 -8.31
CA VAL A 35 17.29 1.33 -6.99
C VAL A 35 17.69 2.79 -7.17
N GLN A 36 16.97 3.68 -6.50
CA GLN A 36 17.22 5.11 -6.50
C GLN A 36 18.05 5.49 -5.27
N THR A 37 19.17 6.16 -5.51
CA THR A 37 20.08 6.67 -4.46
C THR A 37 20.35 8.17 -4.61
N ASN A 38 19.64 8.82 -5.55
CA ASN A 38 19.73 10.25 -5.86
C ASN A 38 18.98 11.09 -4.81
N VAL A 39 19.53 11.13 -3.61
CA VAL A 39 18.97 11.88 -2.48
C VAL A 39 19.44 13.34 -2.56
N SER A 40 18.49 14.29 -2.45
CA SER A 40 18.78 15.72 -2.41
C SER A 40 18.72 16.23 -0.97
N LEU A 41 19.81 16.81 -0.46
CA LEU A 41 19.84 17.47 0.84
C LEU A 41 19.06 18.78 0.75
N VAL A 42 18.04 18.95 1.61
CA VAL A 42 17.25 20.18 1.68
C VAL A 42 17.73 21.07 2.81
N ASP A 43 18.05 20.45 3.96
CA ASP A 43 18.56 21.14 5.15
C ASP A 43 19.36 20.15 6.02
N THR A 44 19.98 20.64 7.09
CA THR A 44 20.70 19.84 8.07
C THR A 44 19.79 18.74 8.64
N GLY A 45 20.08 17.48 8.31
CA GLY A 45 19.26 16.35 8.74
C GLY A 45 17.95 16.17 7.97
N ARG A 46 17.75 16.85 6.83
CA ARG A 46 16.55 16.71 6.00
C ARG A 46 16.89 16.49 4.53
N TRP A 47 16.27 15.49 3.94
CA TRP A 47 16.51 15.08 2.57
C TRP A 47 15.21 14.83 1.82
N THR A 48 15.29 14.86 0.49
CA THR A 48 14.17 14.55 -0.40
C THR A 48 14.57 13.63 -1.55
N VAL A 49 13.61 12.83 -2.00
CA VAL A 49 13.73 11.94 -3.16
C VAL A 49 12.46 12.06 -3.99
N ASN A 50 12.60 12.39 -5.26
CA ASN A 50 11.47 12.43 -6.20
C ASN A 50 11.19 11.01 -6.70
N LEU A 51 10.02 10.47 -6.35
CA LEU A 51 9.62 9.11 -6.77
C LEU A 51 8.95 9.11 -8.14
N GLY A 52 8.59 10.28 -8.68
CA GLY A 52 7.83 10.39 -9.92
C GLY A 52 6.37 10.04 -9.68
N VAL A 53 5.79 9.17 -10.51
CA VAL A 53 4.39 8.73 -10.37
C VAL A 53 4.24 7.89 -9.10
N ALA A 54 3.19 8.14 -8.32
CA ALA A 54 2.92 7.44 -7.07
C ALA A 54 2.87 5.91 -7.27
N PRO A 55 3.82 5.14 -6.70
CA PRO A 55 3.76 3.69 -6.76
C PRO A 55 2.76 3.16 -5.74
N GLU A 56 2.27 1.93 -5.90
CA GLU A 56 1.40 1.30 -4.89
C GLU A 56 2.16 1.04 -3.57
N SER A 57 3.44 0.69 -3.69
CA SER A 57 4.34 0.49 -2.56
C SER A 57 5.78 0.75 -2.98
N PHE A 58 6.62 1.07 -2.01
CA PHE A 58 8.05 1.23 -2.20
C PHE A 58 8.79 0.83 -0.92
N VAL A 59 10.09 0.57 -1.05
CA VAL A 59 10.96 0.23 0.08
C VAL A 59 11.96 1.35 0.27
N VAL A 60 12.18 1.75 1.51
CA VAL A 60 13.27 2.67 1.88
C VAL A 60 14.21 1.94 2.81
N PHE A 61 15.51 2.13 2.62
CA PHE A 61 16.52 1.52 3.46
C PHE A 61 17.74 2.43 3.67
N LEU A 62 18.40 2.23 4.81
CA LEU A 62 19.69 2.81 5.13
C LEU A 62 20.78 1.98 4.44
N THR A 63 21.72 2.61 3.76
CA THR A 63 22.86 1.89 3.15
C THR A 63 23.94 1.51 4.17
N MET A 64 23.80 1.97 5.42
CA MET A 64 24.76 1.77 6.52
C MET A 64 26.16 2.31 6.22
N SER A 65 26.25 3.30 5.33
CA SER A 65 27.51 3.99 5.03
C SER A 65 28.02 4.79 6.24
N GLU A 66 27.10 5.32 7.04
CA GLU A 66 27.35 6.03 8.30
C GLU A 66 26.26 5.64 9.31
N PRO A 67 26.61 5.33 10.57
CA PRO A 67 25.61 5.02 11.59
C PRO A 67 24.80 6.26 11.96
N LEU A 68 23.52 6.06 12.28
CA LEU A 68 22.69 7.16 12.77
C LEU A 68 23.16 7.63 14.15
N PRO A 69 22.99 8.92 14.48
CA PRO A 69 23.25 9.42 15.83
C PRO A 69 22.46 8.62 16.87
N PRO A 70 23.03 8.35 18.06
CA PRO A 70 22.34 7.58 19.09
C PRO A 70 21.02 8.26 19.51
N GLY A 71 19.95 7.46 19.63
CA GLY A 71 18.61 7.94 19.98
C GLY A 71 17.88 8.69 18.86
N HIS A 72 18.40 8.66 17.63
CA HIS A 72 17.78 9.28 16.47
C HIS A 72 17.41 8.24 15.41
N GLY A 73 16.32 8.51 14.70
CA GLY A 73 15.87 7.78 13.53
C GLY A 73 15.58 8.73 12.38
N ILE A 74 15.16 8.16 11.26
CA ILE A 74 14.75 8.90 10.07
C ILE A 74 13.24 8.74 9.91
N GLY A 75 12.50 9.82 10.08
CA GLY A 75 11.08 9.90 9.72
C GLY A 75 10.92 9.95 8.21
N LEU A 76 10.00 9.13 7.69
CA LEU A 76 9.60 9.08 6.29
C LEU A 76 8.30 9.85 6.12
N PHE A 77 8.28 10.80 5.20
CA PHE A 77 7.12 11.62 4.90
C PHE A 77 6.84 11.61 3.40
N LEU A 78 5.60 11.39 3.00
CA LEU A 78 5.20 11.41 1.59
C LEU A 78 4.34 12.65 1.33
N ALA A 79 4.67 13.40 0.28
CA ALA A 79 3.89 14.53 -0.20
C ALA A 79 3.57 14.36 -1.68
N ARG A 80 2.48 14.99 -2.12
CA ARG A 80 2.27 15.23 -3.55
C ARG A 80 3.11 16.42 -4.00
N GLU A 81 3.60 16.36 -5.24
CA GLU A 81 4.42 17.42 -5.81
C GLU A 81 3.66 18.76 -5.99
N ASP A 82 2.33 18.70 -6.15
CA ASP A 82 1.45 19.86 -6.35
C ASP A 82 1.15 20.63 -5.06
N THR A 83 0.81 19.93 -3.98
CA THR A 83 0.41 20.54 -2.70
C THR A 83 1.55 20.65 -1.69
N MET A 84 2.61 19.85 -1.84
CA MET A 84 3.71 19.73 -0.87
C MET A 84 3.24 19.47 0.57
N SER A 85 2.08 18.82 0.73
CA SER A 85 1.53 18.46 2.03
C SER A 85 2.10 17.11 2.47
N PHE A 86 3.08 17.14 3.37
CA PHE A 86 3.76 15.94 3.88
C PHE A 86 2.90 15.17 4.88
N GLN A 87 2.72 13.88 4.63
CA GLN A 87 2.11 12.92 5.53
C GLN A 87 3.16 11.93 6.03
N TYR A 88 3.21 11.67 7.33
CA TYR A 88 4.08 10.64 7.89
C TYR A 88 3.68 9.25 7.36
N VAL A 89 4.65 8.53 6.80
CA VAL A 89 4.43 7.20 6.20
C VAL A 89 5.19 6.07 6.90
N GLY A 90 6.19 6.38 7.72
CA GLY A 90 6.93 5.41 8.51
C GLY A 90 8.24 5.97 9.04
N ALA A 91 9.10 5.11 9.57
CA ALA A 91 10.41 5.50 10.06
C ALA A 91 11.47 4.42 9.78
N LEU A 92 12.74 4.84 9.80
CA LEU A 92 13.91 3.97 9.82
C LEU A 92 14.70 4.25 11.09
N THR A 93 15.18 3.21 11.75
CA THR A 93 16.04 3.31 12.93
C THR A 93 17.27 2.44 12.72
N GLN A 94 18.24 2.53 13.63
CA GLN A 94 19.41 1.65 13.56
C GLN A 94 19.03 0.16 13.68
N GLN A 95 17.98 -0.16 14.45
CA GLN A 95 17.45 -1.52 14.60
C GLN A 95 16.58 -1.93 13.41
N GLN A 96 15.83 -0.98 12.84
CA GLN A 96 14.99 -1.19 11.67
C GLN A 96 15.50 -0.36 10.48
N ALA A 97 16.55 -0.89 9.86
CA ALA A 97 17.29 -0.26 8.77
C ALA A 97 16.52 -0.18 7.44
N SER A 98 15.37 -0.84 7.33
CA SER A 98 14.55 -0.84 6.13
C SER A 98 13.07 -0.94 6.47
N CYS A 99 12.22 -0.36 5.63
CA CYS A 99 10.78 -0.39 5.79
C CYS A 99 10.10 -0.44 4.41
N ILE A 100 9.04 -1.25 4.32
CA ILE A 100 8.15 -1.29 3.16
C ILE A 100 6.99 -0.36 3.44
N VAL A 101 6.83 0.67 2.60
CA VAL A 101 5.78 1.66 2.72
C VAL A 101 4.69 1.36 1.70
N LYS A 102 3.46 1.18 2.18
CA LYS A 102 2.26 1.15 1.33
C LYS A 102 1.76 2.57 1.14
N VAL A 103 1.58 2.97 -0.12
CA VAL A 103 1.09 4.31 -0.44
C VAL A 103 -0.40 4.37 -0.19
N SER A 104 -0.83 5.39 0.55
CA SER A 104 -2.25 5.59 0.85
C SER A 104 -3.03 5.89 -0.42
N ALA A 105 -4.29 5.43 -0.47
CA ALA A 105 -5.19 5.65 -1.61
C ALA A 105 -5.37 7.13 -1.95
N ILE A 106 -5.14 8.05 -1.00
CA ILE A 106 -5.17 9.49 -1.27
C ILE A 106 -4.13 9.91 -2.32
N PHE A 107 -3.03 9.17 -2.50
CA PHE A 107 -2.01 9.46 -3.50
C PHE A 107 -2.25 8.69 -4.81
N LEU A 108 -3.01 7.59 -4.74
CA LEU A 108 -3.33 6.71 -5.86
C LEU A 108 -4.62 7.19 -6.53
N ASN A 109 -4.54 8.28 -7.30
CA ASN A 109 -5.70 8.73 -8.07
C ASN A 109 -5.77 7.98 -9.41
N THR A 110 -6.90 7.33 -9.68
CA THR A 110 -7.12 6.54 -10.91
C THR A 110 -7.36 7.41 -12.14
N SER A 111 -7.79 8.67 -11.96
CA SER A 111 -8.10 9.55 -13.09
C SER A 111 -6.87 10.28 -13.65
N GLU A 112 -5.90 10.60 -12.80
CA GLU A 112 -4.70 11.34 -13.18
C GLU A 112 -3.47 10.82 -12.42
N PRO A 113 -2.32 10.61 -13.08
CA PRO A 113 -1.10 10.13 -12.43
C PRO A 113 -0.55 11.19 -11.47
N THR A 114 -0.76 10.99 -10.16
CA THR A 114 -0.21 11.85 -9.11
C THR A 114 1.30 11.67 -9.03
N ARG A 115 2.04 12.77 -9.01
CA ARG A 115 3.48 12.75 -8.72
C ARG A 115 3.75 12.97 -7.23
N VAL A 116 4.69 12.22 -6.68
CA VAL A 116 4.99 12.22 -5.24
C VAL A 116 6.47 12.38 -4.95
N VAL A 117 6.73 12.99 -3.80
CA VAL A 117 8.05 13.27 -3.26
C VAL A 117 8.14 12.65 -1.87
N LEU A 118 9.23 11.91 -1.63
CA LEU A 118 9.57 11.36 -0.32
C LEU A 118 10.48 12.35 0.41
N GLY A 119 10.05 12.83 1.56
CA GLY A 119 10.86 13.54 2.55
C GLY A 119 11.43 12.56 3.58
N LEU A 120 12.68 12.81 3.96
CA LEU A 120 13.41 12.08 5.00
C LEU A 120 13.86 13.13 6.02
N ALA A 121 13.55 12.94 7.30
CA ALA A 121 13.95 13.86 8.36
C ALA A 121 14.57 13.11 9.54
N LEU A 122 15.72 13.58 10.01
CA LEU A 122 16.35 13.09 11.22
C LEU A 122 15.57 13.60 12.44
N GLU A 123 15.01 12.68 13.20
CA GLU A 123 14.16 12.97 14.35
C GLU A 123 14.53 12.09 15.54
N ARG A 124 14.08 12.45 16.74
CA ARG A 124 14.27 11.62 17.95
C ARG A 124 13.41 10.36 17.87
N GLU A 125 13.97 9.22 18.28
CA GLU A 125 13.24 7.94 18.25
C GLU A 125 11.92 7.98 19.03
N GLU A 126 11.88 8.71 20.16
CA GLU A 126 10.65 8.90 20.95
C GLU A 126 9.53 9.60 20.15
N GLU A 127 9.87 10.60 19.34
CA GLU A 127 8.91 11.32 18.51
C GLU A 127 8.39 10.44 17.38
N LEU A 128 9.28 9.66 16.77
CA LEU A 128 8.93 8.70 15.72
C LEU A 128 8.00 7.60 16.23
N GLN A 129 8.18 7.12 17.46
CA GLN A 129 7.28 6.16 18.09
C GLN A 129 5.86 6.74 18.26
N ASN A 130 5.74 7.99 18.73
CA ASN A 130 4.45 8.66 18.90
C ASN A 130 3.73 8.87 17.55
N LEU A 131 4.47 9.23 16.50
CA LEU A 131 3.94 9.36 15.15
C LEU A 131 3.50 8.00 14.57
N GLY A 132 4.30 6.96 14.80
CA GLY A 132 3.99 5.58 14.41
C GLY A 132 2.68 5.08 15.00
N LEU A 133 2.50 5.22 16.31
CA LEU A 133 1.29 4.78 17.00
C LEU A 133 0.03 5.47 16.46
N THR A 134 0.12 6.76 16.17
CA THR A 134 -1.01 7.54 15.61
C THR A 134 -1.36 7.07 14.20
N GLN A 135 -0.34 6.77 13.38
CA GLN A 135 -0.52 6.28 12.01
C GLN A 135 -1.11 4.86 11.97
N GLU A 136 -0.60 3.95 12.80
CA GLU A 136 -1.07 2.56 12.86
C GLU A 136 -2.55 2.49 13.23
N GLN A 137 -2.99 3.30 14.20
CA GLN A 137 -4.40 3.38 14.59
C GLN A 137 -5.28 3.84 13.42
N ALA A 138 -4.87 4.89 12.70
CA ALA A 138 -5.60 5.40 11.55
C ALA A 138 -5.68 4.38 10.40
N LEU A 139 -4.57 3.67 10.13
CA LEU A 139 -4.51 2.63 9.10
C LEU A 139 -5.38 1.42 9.45
N GLN A 140 -5.34 0.96 10.71
CA GLN A 140 -6.21 -0.12 11.17
C GLN A 140 -7.68 0.25 11.03
N GLN A 141 -8.06 1.46 11.42
CA GLN A 141 -9.44 1.93 11.29
C GLN A 141 -9.89 2.01 9.83
N SER A 142 -9.03 2.51 8.93
CA SER A 142 -9.31 2.58 7.49
C SER A 142 -9.47 1.18 6.86
N GLN A 143 -8.63 0.22 7.24
CA GLN A 143 -8.73 -1.16 6.74
C GLN A 143 -10.01 -1.84 7.20
N VAL A 144 -10.39 -1.68 8.47
CA VAL A 144 -11.65 -2.22 9.01
C VAL A 144 -12.84 -1.60 8.27
N ALA A 145 -12.87 -0.28 8.08
CA ALA A 145 -13.93 0.39 7.34
C ALA A 145 -14.03 -0.11 5.89
N THR A 146 -12.89 -0.31 5.21
CA THR A 146 -12.85 -0.82 3.84
C THR A 146 -13.39 -2.25 3.74
N LYS A 147 -12.98 -3.14 4.66
CA LYS A 147 -13.48 -4.52 4.72
C LYS A 147 -15.00 -4.56 4.93
N VAL A 148 -15.52 -3.74 5.84
CA VAL A 148 -16.96 -3.64 6.11
C VAL A 148 -17.72 -3.16 4.87
N ALA A 149 -17.26 -2.08 4.22
CA ALA A 149 -17.89 -1.56 3.01
C ALA A 149 -17.91 -2.57 1.87
N ILE A 150 -16.85 -3.34 1.69
CA ILE A 150 -16.79 -4.43 0.70
C ILE A 150 -17.78 -5.54 1.07
N ALA A 151 -17.80 -5.97 2.33
CA ALA A 151 -18.71 -7.03 2.79
C ALA A 151 -20.19 -6.65 2.62
N GLU A 152 -20.55 -5.40 2.94
CA GLU A 152 -21.89 -4.86 2.71
C GLU A 152 -22.25 -4.87 1.22
N ARG A 153 -21.32 -4.45 0.36
CA ARG A 153 -21.57 -4.43 -1.09
C ARG A 153 -21.74 -5.83 -1.67
N ILE A 154 -20.94 -6.80 -1.25
CA ILE A 154 -21.07 -8.22 -1.66
C ILE A 154 -22.41 -8.77 -1.17
N LEU A 155 -22.82 -8.44 0.05
CA LEU A 155 -24.10 -8.88 0.61
C LEU A 155 -25.29 -8.35 -0.19
N GLU A 156 -25.29 -7.06 -0.54
CA GLU A 156 -26.35 -6.47 -1.36
C GLU A 156 -26.38 -7.06 -2.77
N ASP A 157 -25.22 -7.31 -3.37
CA ASP A 157 -25.12 -7.93 -4.70
C ASP A 157 -25.65 -9.36 -4.69
N LEU A 158 -25.26 -10.18 -3.71
CA LEU A 158 -25.77 -11.55 -3.59
C LEU A 158 -27.28 -11.57 -3.28
N TYR A 159 -27.75 -10.65 -2.43
CA TYR A 159 -29.19 -10.51 -2.19
C TYR A 159 -29.94 -10.18 -3.47
N GLY A 160 -29.49 -9.17 -4.22
CA GLY A 160 -30.06 -8.79 -5.51
C GLY A 160 -30.06 -9.94 -6.51
N PHE A 161 -28.94 -10.68 -6.59
CA PHE A 161 -28.82 -11.87 -7.43
C PHE A 161 -29.84 -12.94 -7.04
N VAL A 162 -29.94 -13.33 -5.76
CA VAL A 162 -30.86 -14.39 -5.32
C VAL A 162 -32.32 -13.97 -5.49
N VAL A 163 -32.66 -12.72 -5.17
CA VAL A 163 -34.02 -12.19 -5.35
C VAL A 163 -34.42 -12.11 -6.83
N SER A 164 -33.47 -11.94 -7.76
CA SER A 164 -33.76 -11.96 -9.20
C SER A 164 -34.32 -13.31 -9.69
N TYR A 165 -34.04 -14.42 -8.99
CA TYR A 165 -34.59 -15.74 -9.27
C TYR A 165 -35.90 -16.02 -8.53
N ALA A 166 -36.35 -15.12 -7.66
CA ALA A 166 -37.59 -15.30 -6.91
C ALA A 166 -38.78 -15.34 -7.87
N ARG A 167 -39.59 -16.39 -7.75
CA ARG A 167 -40.84 -16.55 -8.50
C ARG A 167 -42.01 -16.63 -7.54
N THR A 168 -43.11 -15.96 -7.87
CA THR A 168 -44.35 -16.10 -7.11
C THR A 168 -45.02 -17.42 -7.48
N ILE A 169 -45.03 -18.36 -6.55
CA ILE A 169 -45.78 -19.60 -6.69
C ILE A 169 -47.16 -19.39 -6.06
N THR A 170 -48.17 -19.08 -6.88
CA THR A 170 -49.55 -19.08 -6.44
C THR A 170 -50.07 -20.52 -6.40
N LEU A 171 -50.27 -21.06 -5.20
CA LEU A 171 -50.92 -22.36 -5.00
C LEU A 171 -52.43 -22.20 -5.24
N GLY A 172 -52.82 -22.05 -6.51
CA GLY A 172 -54.21 -21.95 -6.93
C GLY A 172 -54.86 -23.33 -6.97
N VAL A 173 -55.80 -23.58 -6.06
CA VAL A 173 -56.84 -24.60 -6.29
C VAL A 173 -57.70 -24.10 -7.43
N GLY A 174 -57.45 -24.59 -8.65
CA GLY A 174 -58.34 -24.41 -9.79
C GLY A 174 -57.71 -23.73 -11.02
N SER A 175 -57.53 -24.55 -12.06
CA SER A 175 -57.63 -24.24 -13.49
C SER A 175 -57.19 -22.84 -13.97
N GLY A 176 -56.01 -22.77 -14.59
CA GLY A 176 -55.67 -21.68 -15.51
C GLY A 176 -54.24 -21.17 -15.40
N THR A 177 -53.32 -21.82 -16.14
CA THR A 177 -52.17 -21.22 -16.82
C THR A 177 -51.35 -20.16 -16.05
N SER A 178 -50.32 -20.59 -15.33
CA SER A 178 -48.91 -20.24 -15.59
C SER A 178 -47.99 -20.79 -14.49
N GLY A 179 -47.13 -21.74 -14.86
CA GLY A 179 -45.76 -21.72 -14.35
C GLY A 179 -45.30 -22.77 -13.33
N ILE A 180 -45.91 -23.95 -13.21
CA ILE A 180 -45.25 -25.18 -12.71
C ILE A 180 -46.16 -26.38 -12.94
N SER A 181 -46.24 -26.84 -14.19
CA SER A 181 -46.77 -28.15 -14.53
C SER A 181 -45.59 -28.98 -15.03
N SER A 182 -45.24 -30.03 -14.29
CA SER A 182 -44.08 -30.93 -14.45
C SER A 182 -42.73 -30.37 -14.04
N ILE A 183 -42.39 -30.50 -12.76
CA ILE A 183 -41.00 -30.71 -12.36
C ILE A 183 -40.99 -31.93 -11.43
N GLU A 184 -40.16 -32.92 -11.74
CA GLU A 184 -40.03 -34.13 -10.92
C GLU A 184 -39.57 -33.74 -9.50
N PRO A 185 -40.15 -34.30 -8.43
CA PRO A 185 -39.87 -33.92 -7.03
C PRO A 185 -38.44 -34.15 -6.51
N GLY A 186 -37.45 -34.41 -7.37
CA GLY A 186 -36.08 -34.83 -6.99
C GLY A 186 -34.96 -33.82 -7.29
N ASP A 187 -35.14 -32.91 -8.25
CA ASP A 187 -34.00 -32.20 -8.87
C ASP A 187 -33.75 -30.77 -8.37
N TYR A 188 -34.64 -30.20 -7.54
CA TYR A 188 -34.51 -28.80 -7.10
C TYR A 188 -35.10 -28.56 -5.70
N VAL A 189 -34.44 -27.68 -4.94
CA VAL A 189 -34.89 -27.21 -3.62
C VAL A 189 -35.41 -25.79 -3.74
N VAL A 190 -36.67 -25.57 -3.38
CA VAL A 190 -37.27 -24.24 -3.33
C VAL A 190 -37.13 -23.67 -1.91
N MET A 191 -36.54 -22.49 -1.80
CA MET A 191 -36.46 -21.75 -0.53
C MET A 191 -37.45 -20.59 -0.51
N PRO A 192 -38.17 -20.37 0.61
CA PRO A 192 -39.00 -19.17 0.76
C PRO A 192 -38.15 -17.89 0.71
N ALA A 193 -38.63 -16.85 0.04
CA ALA A 193 -37.92 -15.55 -0.02
C ALA A 193 -37.59 -14.99 1.38
N SER A 194 -38.49 -15.22 2.35
CA SER A 194 -38.29 -14.83 3.75
C SER A 194 -37.02 -15.42 4.42
N PHE A 195 -36.49 -16.53 3.92
CA PHE A 195 -35.22 -17.07 4.38
C PHE A 195 -34.06 -16.13 4.03
N VAL A 196 -34.04 -15.65 2.78
CA VAL A 196 -32.98 -14.78 2.25
C VAL A 196 -33.01 -13.43 2.97
N ASP A 197 -34.20 -12.88 3.24
CA ASP A 197 -34.35 -11.65 4.03
C ASP A 197 -33.82 -11.80 5.46
N LYS A 198 -34.18 -12.90 6.14
CA LYS A 198 -33.71 -13.20 7.50
C LYS A 198 -32.20 -13.46 7.54
N TRP A 199 -31.66 -14.13 6.52
CA TRP A 199 -30.23 -14.37 6.38
C TRP A 199 -29.47 -13.05 6.22
N ARG A 200 -29.93 -12.16 5.32
CA ARG A 200 -29.34 -10.83 5.11
C ARG A 200 -29.32 -10.01 6.41
N ALA A 201 -30.44 -9.94 7.13
CA ALA A 201 -30.52 -9.19 8.39
C ALA A 201 -29.56 -9.73 9.47
N ARG A 202 -29.41 -11.06 9.56
CA ARG A 202 -28.45 -11.70 10.48
C ARG A 202 -27.01 -11.40 10.09
N LEU A 203 -26.69 -11.43 8.80
CA LEU A 203 -25.35 -11.15 8.32
C LEU A 203 -24.97 -9.68 8.52
N GLN A 204 -25.86 -8.74 8.23
CA GLN A 204 -25.66 -7.32 8.52
C GLN A 204 -25.38 -7.08 10.01
N THR A 205 -26.17 -7.71 10.88
CA THR A 205 -25.95 -7.61 12.34
C THR A 205 -24.60 -8.17 12.76
N LYS A 206 -24.12 -9.23 12.10
CA LYS A 206 -22.83 -9.85 12.38
C LYS A 206 -21.67 -8.99 11.89
N ILE A 207 -21.76 -8.45 10.69
CA ILE A 207 -20.78 -7.51 10.11
C ILE A 207 -20.64 -6.26 10.99
N ALA A 208 -21.76 -5.72 11.49
CA ALA A 208 -21.74 -4.52 12.33
C ALA A 208 -21.17 -4.74 13.75
N LYS A 209 -21.27 -5.97 14.29
CA LYS A 209 -20.88 -6.28 15.68
C LYS A 209 -19.51 -6.91 15.81
N ASP A 210 -19.06 -7.65 14.81
CA ASP A 210 -17.89 -8.50 14.92
C ASP A 210 -16.84 -8.12 13.87
N ASN A 211 -15.87 -7.31 14.30
CA ASN A 211 -14.72 -6.95 13.47
C ASN A 211 -13.86 -8.18 13.10
N ALA A 212 -13.91 -9.26 13.88
CA ALA A 212 -13.17 -10.50 13.60
C ALA A 212 -13.90 -11.41 12.59
N PHE A 213 -15.18 -11.17 12.31
CA PHE A 213 -15.93 -11.96 11.31
C PHE A 213 -15.37 -11.80 9.89
N LEU A 214 -14.72 -10.67 9.61
CA LEU A 214 -14.09 -10.34 8.33
C LEU A 214 -12.55 -10.41 8.37
N ALA A 215 -12.00 -11.02 9.42
CA ALA A 215 -10.55 -11.14 9.63
C ALA A 215 -9.91 -12.05 8.58
#